data_AF-A0A7V0Z1B2-F1
#
_entry.id   AF-A0A7V0Z1B2-F1
#
_cell.length_a   1.000
_cell.length_b   1.000
_cell.length_c   1.000
_cell.angle_alpha   90.00
_cell.angle_beta   90.00
_cell.angle_gamma   90.00
#
_symmetry.space_group_name_H-M   'P 1'
#
loop_
_entity.id
_entity.type
_entity.pdbx_description
1 polymer ?
#
loop_
_entity_poly.entity_id
_entity_poly.type
_entity_poly.pdbx_seq_one_letter_code
_entity_poly.pdbx_strand_id
1 'polypeptide(L)'
;MIDQQKFLNIPQTNKTATTCTTRKYANIIRNPKGTMVIDNRSNREADLQEAKTVTIMGKVRGIKGSEREELQKCFLEKHPS
;
A
#
# COMPACT_ATOMS: atom_id res chain seq x y z
N MET A 1 -22.28 -10.25 10.86
CA MET A 1 -22.15 -8.82 11.20
C MET A 1 -20.72 -8.59 11.66
N ILE A 2 -19.83 -8.16 10.75
CA ILE A 2 -18.42 -7.94 11.09
C ILE A 2 -18.33 -6.57 11.78
N ASP A 3 -17.84 -6.59 13.02
CA ASP A 3 -17.67 -5.41 13.87
C ASP A 3 -16.69 -4.40 13.24
N GLN A 4 -17.23 -3.28 12.77
CA GLN A 4 -16.46 -2.19 12.16
C GLN A 4 -15.55 -1.47 13.18
N GLN A 5 -15.82 -1.57 14.49
CA GLN A 5 -14.97 -0.93 15.50
C GLN A 5 -13.63 -1.65 15.70
N LYS A 6 -13.55 -2.96 15.42
CA LYS A 6 -12.29 -3.72 15.52
C LYS A 6 -11.23 -3.30 14.51
N PHE A 7 -11.61 -2.69 13.38
CA PHE A 7 -10.65 -2.26 12.35
C PHE A 7 -10.01 -0.89 12.61
N LEU A 8 -10.56 -0.12 13.55
CA LEU A 8 -10.09 1.24 13.83
C LEU A 8 -8.76 1.25 14.63
N ASN A 9 -8.48 0.19 15.40
CA ASN A 9 -7.33 0.10 16.29
C ASN A 9 -6.20 -0.83 15.77
N ILE A 10 -6.30 -1.31 14.54
CA ILE A 10 -5.18 -1.99 13.88
C ILE A 10 -4.38 -0.91 13.15
N PRO A 11 -3.06 -0.76 13.38
CA PRO A 11 -2.25 0.14 12.56
C PRO A 11 -2.32 -0.34 11.10
N GLN A 12 -3.11 0.35 10.29
CA GLN A 12 -3.32 0.05 8.88
C GLN A 12 -2.04 0.37 8.10
N THR A 13 -1.11 -0.58 8.11
CA THR A 13 0.20 -0.45 7.45
C THR A 13 0.13 -1.05 6.05
N ASN A 14 0.06 -0.17 5.07
CA ASN A 14 0.13 -0.58 3.67
C ASN A 14 1.58 -0.66 3.18
N LYS A 15 1.84 -1.66 2.33
CA LYS A 15 3.18 -2.11 1.97
C LYS A 15 3.32 -2.13 0.45
N THR A 16 4.38 -1.49 -0.05
CA THR A 16 4.67 -1.41 -1.49
C THR A 16 6.12 -1.80 -1.76
N ALA A 17 6.37 -2.56 -2.83
CA ALA A 17 7.73 -2.77 -3.32
C ALA A 17 8.13 -1.64 -4.26
N THR A 18 9.35 -1.12 -4.13
CA THR A 18 9.90 -0.09 -5.03
C THR A 18 11.40 -0.31 -5.12
N THR A 19 11.94 -0.35 -6.34
CA THR A 19 13.38 -0.50 -6.57
C THR A 19 14.13 0.72 -6.04
N CYS A 20 15.29 0.49 -5.45
CA CYS A 20 16.11 1.52 -4.81
C CYS A 20 16.71 2.55 -5.80
N THR A 21 16.70 2.23 -7.10
CA THR A 21 17.21 3.09 -8.18
C THR A 21 16.18 4.11 -8.68
N THR A 22 14.96 4.13 -8.11
CA THR A 22 13.90 5.02 -8.57
C THR A 22 13.95 6.40 -7.93
N ARG A 23 13.51 7.42 -8.68
CA ARG A 23 13.21 8.75 -8.13
C ARG A 23 12.23 8.68 -6.95
N LYS A 24 11.28 7.73 -6.97
CA LYS A 24 10.34 7.47 -5.87
C LYS A 24 11.09 7.09 -4.59
N TYR A 25 12.05 6.16 -4.67
CA TYR A 25 12.87 5.78 -3.51
C TYR A 25 13.69 6.96 -2.98
N ALA A 26 14.41 7.68 -3.86
CA ALA A 26 15.19 8.85 -3.47
C ALA A 26 14.33 9.94 -2.78
N ASN A 27 13.12 10.18 -3.31
CA ASN A 27 12.18 11.14 -2.72
C ASN A 27 11.69 10.68 -1.34
N ILE A 28 11.37 9.39 -1.16
CA ILE A 28 10.95 8.82 0.12
C ILE A 28 12.06 8.90 1.17
N ILE A 29 13.31 8.62 0.79
CA ILE A 29 14.46 8.73 1.70
C ILE A 29 14.69 10.18 2.14
N ARG A 30 14.55 11.14 1.21
CA ARG A 30 14.71 12.57 1.51
C ARG A 30 13.55 13.15 2.33
N ASN A 31 12.32 12.71 2.06
CA ASN A 31 11.12 13.12 2.78
C ASN A 31 10.15 11.93 2.90
N PRO A 32 10.01 11.33 4.09
CA PRO A 32 9.19 10.13 4.26
C PRO A 32 7.69 10.40 4.26
N LYS A 33 7.24 11.66 4.23
CA LYS A 33 5.81 11.98 4.15
C LYS A 33 5.29 11.63 2.76
N GLY A 34 4.30 10.76 2.70
CA GLY A 34 3.72 10.30 1.44
C GLY A 34 2.24 9.99 1.56
N THR A 35 1.61 9.91 0.39
CA THR A 35 0.21 9.52 0.24
C THR A 35 0.14 8.33 -0.70
N MET A 36 -0.67 7.34 -0.35
CA MET A 36 -0.97 6.19 -1.20
C MET A 36 -2.45 6.19 -1.54
N VAL A 37 -2.76 6.09 -2.83
CA VAL A 37 -4.12 6.01 -3.35
C VAL A 37 -4.36 4.58 -3.80
N ILE A 38 -5.42 3.96 -3.30
CA ILE A 38 -5.91 2.65 -3.73
C ILE A 38 -7.26 2.88 -4.39
N ASP A 39 -7.39 2.50 -5.65
CA ASP A 39 -8.61 2.60 -6.43
C ASP A 39 -8.97 1.24 -7.03
N ASN A 40 -10.27 1.00 -7.25
CA ASN A 40 -10.72 -0.16 -8.02
C ASN A 40 -10.71 0.19 -9.52
N ARG A 41 -9.68 -0.22 -10.25
CA ARG A 41 -9.52 0.09 -11.69
C ARG A 41 -10.17 -0.91 -12.64
N SER A 42 -10.81 -1.96 -12.10
CA SER A 42 -11.52 -2.95 -12.90
C SER A 42 -12.94 -2.51 -13.29
N ASN A 43 -13.34 -1.29 -12.93
CA ASN A 43 -14.65 -0.73 -13.23
C ASN A 43 -14.77 -0.46 -14.75
N ARG A 44 -15.87 -0.92 -15.35
CA ARG A 44 -16.21 -0.59 -16.74
C ARG A 44 -16.70 0.87 -16.79
N GLU A 45 -16.78 1.48 -17.98
CA GLU A 45 -17.23 2.88 -18.12
C GLU A 45 -18.58 3.17 -17.43
N ALA A 46 -19.46 2.17 -17.34
CA ALA A 46 -20.74 2.24 -16.63
C ALA A 46 -20.63 2.31 -15.09
N ASP A 47 -19.51 1.88 -14.51
CA ASP A 47 -19.29 1.74 -13.07
C ASP A 47 -18.42 2.86 -12.49
N LEU A 48 -18.10 3.90 -13.28
CA LEU A 48 -17.25 5.02 -12.85
C LEU A 48 -17.85 5.79 -11.66
N GLN A 49 -19.19 5.83 -11.54
CA GLN A 49 -19.85 6.45 -10.38
C GLN A 49 -19.69 5.62 -9.09
N GLU A 50 -19.42 4.32 -9.20
CA GLU A 50 -19.17 3.43 -8.05
C GLU A 50 -17.68 3.21 -7.76
N ALA A 51 -16.80 3.93 -8.47
CA ALA A 51 -15.36 3.83 -8.27
C ALA A 51 -14.97 4.27 -6.85
N LYS A 52 -14.76 3.29 -5.97
CA LYS A 52 -14.31 3.52 -4.60
C LYS A 52 -12.80 3.76 -4.59
N THR A 53 -12.40 4.90 -4.05
CA THR A 53 -11.00 5.28 -3.86
C THR A 53 -10.73 5.50 -2.38
N VAL A 54 -9.63 4.93 -1.89
CA VAL A 54 -9.13 5.12 -0.54
C VAL A 54 -7.78 5.82 -0.60
N THR A 55 -7.68 6.97 0.06
CA THR A 55 -6.44 7.74 0.17
C THR A 55 -5.88 7.61 1.57
N ILE A 56 -4.64 7.16 1.69
CA ILE A 56 -3.96 6.95 2.97
C ILE A 56 -2.76 7.87 3.02
N MET A 57 -2.70 8.70 4.06
CA MET A 57 -1.57 9.60 4.31
C MET A 57 -0.74 9.07 5.47
N GLY A 58 0.58 9.18 5.37
CA GLY A 58 1.45 8.73 6.44
C GLY A 58 2.94 8.91 6.16
N LYS A 59 3.75 8.26 6.99
CA LYS A 59 5.19 8.16 6.81
C LYS A 59 5.54 6.82 6.20
N VAL A 60 6.35 6.83 5.15
CA VAL A 60 6.93 5.62 4.57
C VAL A 60 8.20 5.28 5.33
N ARG A 61 8.34 4.01 5.74
CA ARG A 61 9.58 3.47 6.28
C ARG A 61 10.07 2.32 5.42
N GLY A 62 11.38 2.18 5.30
CA GLY A 62 11.99 0.97 4.78
C GLY A 62 11.76 -0.20 5.74
N ILE A 63 11.55 -1.39 5.19
CA ILE A 63 11.37 -2.62 5.95
C ILE A 63 12.66 -3.45 5.84
N LYS A 64 13.13 -3.99 6.97
CA LYS A 64 14.38 -4.76 7.09
C LYS A 64 14.14 -6.00 7.96
N GLY A 65 15.07 -6.96 7.92
CA GLY A 65 15.02 -8.15 8.77
C GLY A 65 13.83 -9.08 8.47
N SER A 66 13.33 -9.78 9.48
CA SER A 66 12.24 -10.76 9.37
C SER A 66 10.95 -10.19 8.77
N GLU A 67 10.58 -8.95 9.14
CA GLU A 67 9.41 -8.26 8.56
C GLU A 67 9.53 -8.14 7.04
N ARG A 68 10.75 -7.98 6.51
CA ARG A 68 10.97 -7.92 5.05
C ARG A 68 10.75 -9.29 4.41
N GLU A 69 11.24 -10.35 5.04
CA GLU A 69 11.16 -11.72 4.50
C GLU A 69 9.73 -12.22 4.42
N GLU A 70 8.94 -11.98 5.46
CA GLU A 70 7.50 -12.31 5.48
C GLU A 70 6.75 -11.58 4.36
N LEU A 71 7.04 -10.29 4.18
CA LEU A 71 6.36 -9.48 3.17
C LEU A 71 6.83 -9.77 1.76
N GLN A 72 8.07 -10.20 1.58
CA GLN A 72 8.56 -10.69 0.30
C GLN A 72 7.76 -11.91 -0.15
N LYS A 73 7.42 -12.84 0.76
CA LYS A 73 6.56 -14.00 0.43
C LYS A 73 5.18 -13.53 -0.05
N CYS A 74 4.50 -12.69 0.73
CA CYS A 74 3.18 -12.16 0.35
C CYS A 74 3.21 -11.36 -0.97
N PHE A 75 4.32 -10.65 -1.24
CA PHE A 75 4.49 -9.91 -2.49
C PHE A 75 4.62 -10.87 -3.68
N LEU A 76 5.44 -11.90 -3.56
CA LEU A 76 5.64 -12.91 -4.62
C LEU A 76 4.40 -13.76 -4.87
N GLU A 77 3.63 -14.09 -3.83
CA GLU A 77 2.32 -14.77 -3.98
C GLU A 77 1.34 -13.95 -4.81
N LYS A 78 1.32 -12.62 -4.63
CA LYS A 78 0.42 -11.70 -5.35
C LYS A 78 0.93 -11.31 -6.73
N HIS A 79 2.24 -11.42 -6.96
CA HIS A 79 2.91 -11.03 -8.20
C HIS A 79 3.90 -12.13 -8.64
N PRO A 80 3.42 -13.31 -9.09
CA PRO A 80 4.24 -14.51 -9.29
C PRO A 80 5.04 -14.57 -10.61
N SER A 81 5.37 -13.44 -11.21
CA SER A 81 6.09 -13.36 -12.50
C SER A 81 7.59 -13.68 -12.40
#